data_AF-A0A4Q4VHP4-F1
#
_entry.id   AF-A0A4Q4VHP4-F1
#
_cell.length_a   1.000
_cell.length_b   1.000
_cell.length_c   1.000
_cell.angle_alpha   90.00
_cell.angle_beta   90.00
_cell.angle_gamma   90.00
#
_symmetry.space_group_name_H-M   'P 1'
#
loop_
_entity.id
_entity.type
_entity.pdbx_description
1 polymer ?
#
loop_
_entity_poly.entity_id
_entity_poly.type
_entity_poly.pdbx_seq_one_letter_code
_entity_poly.pdbx_strand_id
1 'polypeptide(L)'
;MGANSSKPSDQSPHAWKAPGPVGVSQDVVESLQASSESDTSRAQTLELMVQARVAEELRKLQAREDAALKEAQEKASEYADNEDKGGKSRQAVSKEIETLRARLEKRKQLRQLPDSVEAARGEVVRCLMEHDRRPLDCWKEVETFKEEVRRLEKQWVEKVVR
;
A
#
# COMPACT_ATOMS: atom_id res chain seq x y z
N MET A 1 -59.16 26.85 -47.78
CA MET A 1 -60.54 27.27 -47.46
C MET A 1 -61.42 26.04 -47.70
N GLY A 2 -61.83 25.20 -46.74
CA GLY A 2 -62.13 25.38 -45.33
C GLY A 2 -63.57 24.89 -45.12
N ALA A 3 -63.77 23.71 -44.51
CA ALA A 3 -64.97 23.33 -43.75
C ALA A 3 -64.84 21.89 -43.22
N ASN A 4 -64.31 21.78 -42.00
CA ASN A 4 -64.54 20.62 -41.13
C ASN A 4 -66.03 20.53 -40.78
N SER A 5 -66.61 19.33 -40.79
CA SER A 5 -67.71 18.99 -39.87
C SER A 5 -67.37 17.70 -39.11
N SER A 6 -66.96 17.97 -37.88
CA SER A 6 -66.93 17.21 -36.62
C SER A 6 -67.57 15.82 -36.58
N LYS A 7 -66.77 14.88 -36.04
CA LYS A 7 -67.14 13.58 -35.44
C LYS A 7 -68.45 13.65 -34.64
N PRO A 8 -69.27 12.58 -34.60
CA PRO A 8 -70.31 12.49 -33.60
C PRO A 8 -69.64 12.50 -32.21
N SER A 9 -69.92 13.58 -31.50
CA SER A 9 -69.70 13.73 -30.08
C SER A 9 -70.67 12.80 -29.35
N ASP A 10 -70.28 11.55 -29.14
CA ASP A 10 -70.91 10.71 -28.13
C ASP A 10 -70.05 10.81 -26.85
N GLN A 11 -70.01 12.04 -26.31
CA GLN A 11 -69.75 12.22 -24.91
C GLN A 11 -70.94 11.60 -24.19
N SER A 12 -70.87 10.29 -23.94
CA SER A 12 -71.74 9.63 -22.99
C SER A 12 -71.80 10.53 -21.74
N PRO A 13 -72.98 10.95 -21.27
CA PRO A 13 -73.06 11.74 -20.05
C PRO A 13 -72.28 10.99 -18.98
N HIS A 14 -71.38 11.68 -18.27
CA HIS A 14 -70.67 11.10 -17.13
C HIS A 14 -71.69 10.74 -16.04
N ALA A 15 -72.35 9.60 -16.23
CA ALA A 15 -73.25 9.00 -15.27
C ALA A 15 -72.36 8.46 -14.18
N TRP A 16 -72.25 9.25 -13.10
CA TRP A 16 -71.62 8.83 -11.87
C TRP A 16 -72.35 7.59 -11.35
N LYS A 17 -71.81 6.42 -11.67
CA LYS A 17 -72.20 5.17 -11.03
C LYS A 17 -71.67 5.23 -9.61
N ALA A 18 -72.56 5.40 -8.63
CA ALA A 18 -72.23 5.19 -7.23
C ALA A 18 -71.57 3.82 -7.06
N PRO A 19 -70.58 3.65 -6.17
CA PRO A 19 -70.05 2.33 -5.88
C PRO A 19 -71.16 1.51 -5.20
N GLY A 20 -71.83 0.69 -6.02
CA GLY A 20 -72.36 -0.60 -5.60
C GLY A 20 -71.23 -1.52 -5.14
N PRO A 21 -71.52 -2.79 -4.78
CA PRO A 21 -70.49 -3.71 -4.31
C PRO A 21 -69.31 -3.71 -5.28
N VAL A 22 -68.09 -3.56 -4.76
CA VAL A 22 -66.84 -3.45 -5.51
C VAL A 22 -66.68 -4.62 -6.48
N GLY A 23 -67.19 -4.45 -7.71
CA GLY A 23 -67.13 -5.45 -8.77
C GLY A 23 -65.86 -5.26 -9.57
N VAL A 24 -65.05 -6.31 -9.66
CA VAL A 24 -63.90 -6.36 -10.57
C VAL A 24 -64.43 -6.33 -12.01
N SER A 25 -63.77 -5.60 -12.92
CA SER A 25 -64.19 -5.53 -14.33
C SER A 25 -64.09 -6.90 -15.01
N GLN A 26 -65.06 -7.20 -15.89
CA GLN A 26 -65.10 -8.44 -16.68
C GLN A 26 -63.79 -8.68 -17.43
N ASP A 27 -63.19 -7.64 -18.02
CA ASP A 27 -61.90 -7.75 -18.73
C ASP A 27 -60.75 -8.19 -17.80
N VAL A 28 -60.77 -7.77 -16.53
CA VAL A 28 -59.76 -8.20 -15.55
C VAL A 28 -60.02 -9.63 -15.12
N VAL A 29 -61.27 -10.03 -14.91
CA VAL A 29 -61.64 -11.42 -14.60
C VAL A 29 -61.27 -12.36 -15.75
N GLU A 30 -61.51 -11.96 -16.99
CA GLU A 30 -61.16 -12.74 -18.18
C GLU A 30 -59.64 -12.80 -18.38
N SER A 31 -58.90 -11.72 -18.08
CA SER A 31 -57.43 -11.76 -18.05
C SER A 31 -56.88 -12.68 -16.95
N LEU A 32 -57.53 -12.73 -15.78
CA LEU A 32 -57.15 -13.59 -14.66
C LEU A 32 -57.53 -15.06 -14.91
N GLN A 33 -58.64 -15.32 -15.62
CA GLN A 33 -59.07 -16.68 -16.03
C GLN A 33 -58.28 -17.20 -17.22
N ALA A 34 -57.88 -16.33 -18.14
CA ALA A 34 -56.99 -16.67 -19.26
C ALA A 34 -55.52 -16.79 -18.83
N SER A 35 -55.13 -16.11 -17.74
CA SER A 35 -53.82 -16.24 -17.12
C SER A 35 -53.71 -17.58 -16.38
N SER A 36 -53.02 -18.54 -16.98
CA SER A 36 -52.58 -19.76 -16.29
C SER A 36 -51.40 -19.52 -15.33
N GLU A 37 -50.91 -18.28 -15.24
CA GLU A 37 -49.84 -17.91 -14.32
C GLU A 37 -50.34 -17.90 -12.87
N SER A 38 -50.12 -19.01 -12.19
CA SER A 38 -50.30 -19.13 -10.75
C SER A 38 -49.08 -18.57 -10.01
N ASP A 39 -49.19 -18.38 -8.70
CA ASP A 39 -48.07 -17.88 -7.88
C ASP A 39 -46.79 -18.72 -8.03
N THR A 40 -46.93 -20.00 -8.39
CA THR A 40 -45.79 -20.90 -8.65
C THR A 40 -45.06 -20.57 -9.95
N SER A 41 -45.75 -20.22 -11.05
CA SER A 41 -45.10 -19.82 -12.30
C SER A 41 -44.40 -18.47 -12.14
N ARG A 42 -45.03 -17.55 -11.40
CA ARG A 42 -44.42 -16.24 -11.08
C ARG A 42 -43.14 -16.42 -10.25
N ALA A 43 -43.16 -17.32 -9.26
CA ALA A 43 -41.98 -17.65 -8.47
C ALA A 43 -40.87 -18.28 -9.32
N GLN A 44 -41.19 -19.21 -10.22
CA GLN A 44 -40.22 -19.82 -11.13
C GLN A 44 -39.60 -18.82 -12.10
N THR A 45 -40.37 -17.89 -12.64
CA THR A 45 -39.87 -16.83 -13.52
C THR A 45 -38.90 -15.90 -12.78
N LEU A 46 -39.22 -15.55 -11.52
CA LEU A 46 -38.32 -14.76 -10.68
C LEU A 46 -37.03 -15.52 -10.36
N GLU A 47 -37.11 -16.80 -10.02
CA GLU A 47 -35.94 -17.66 -9.79
C GLU A 47 -35.04 -17.72 -11.02
N LEU A 48 -35.60 -17.87 -12.23
CA LEU A 48 -34.83 -17.86 -13.47
C LEU A 48 -34.13 -16.52 -13.72
N MET A 49 -34.79 -15.39 -13.42
CA MET A 49 -34.16 -14.07 -13.52
C MET A 49 -33.02 -13.89 -12.51
N VAL A 50 -33.21 -14.37 -11.28
CA VAL A 50 -32.16 -14.35 -10.25
C VAL A 50 -30.97 -15.21 -10.68
N GLN A 51 -31.22 -16.43 -11.16
CA GLN A 51 -30.18 -17.32 -11.67
C GLN A 51 -29.42 -16.68 -12.84
N ALA A 52 -30.12 -16.05 -13.78
CA ALA A 52 -29.50 -15.35 -14.91
C ALA A 52 -28.60 -14.20 -14.43
N ARG A 53 -29.05 -13.41 -13.45
CA ARG A 53 -28.26 -12.32 -12.88
C ARG A 53 -27.04 -12.83 -12.12
N VAL A 54 -27.21 -13.86 -11.30
CA VAL A 54 -26.10 -14.48 -10.57
C VAL A 54 -25.07 -15.05 -11.54
N ALA A 55 -25.50 -15.74 -12.60
CA ALA A 55 -24.61 -16.28 -13.61
C ALA A 55 -23.83 -15.17 -14.36
N GLU A 56 -24.48 -14.04 -14.64
CA GLU A 56 -23.82 -12.87 -15.25
C GLU A 56 -22.76 -12.27 -14.32
N GLU A 57 -23.08 -12.08 -13.04
CA GLU A 57 -22.13 -11.55 -12.05
C GLU A 57 -20.98 -12.52 -11.78
N LEU A 58 -21.23 -13.83 -11.72
CA LEU A 58 -20.18 -14.84 -11.61
C LEU A 58 -19.24 -14.81 -12.82
N ARG A 59 -19.77 -14.65 -14.04
CA ARG A 59 -18.94 -14.50 -15.24
C ARG A 59 -18.07 -13.23 -15.19
N LYS A 60 -18.60 -12.12 -14.67
CA LYS A 60 -17.80 -10.89 -14.48
C LYS A 60 -16.69 -11.08 -13.46
N LEU A 61 -16.98 -11.75 -12.34
CA LEU A 61 -15.98 -12.05 -11.31
C LEU A 61 -14.88 -12.95 -11.86
N GLN A 62 -15.25 -14.03 -12.55
CA GLN A 62 -14.29 -14.94 -13.17
C GLN A 62 -13.41 -14.23 -14.20
N ALA A 63 -13.97 -13.36 -15.04
CA ALA A 63 -13.18 -12.58 -16.00
C ALA A 63 -12.19 -11.61 -15.32
N ARG A 64 -12.55 -11.03 -14.17
CA ARG A 64 -11.65 -10.18 -13.37
C ARG A 64 -10.55 -11.00 -12.71
N GLU A 65 -10.88 -12.17 -12.17
CA GLU A 65 -9.91 -13.10 -11.58
C GLU A 65 -8.92 -13.57 -12.65
N ASP A 66 -9.40 -13.99 -13.83
CA ASP A 66 -8.54 -14.41 -14.94
C ASP A 66 -7.61 -13.27 -15.41
N ALA A 67 -8.11 -12.03 -15.46
CA ALA A 67 -7.30 -10.86 -15.80
C ALA A 67 -6.24 -10.56 -14.72
N ALA A 68 -6.61 -10.62 -13.44
CA ALA A 68 -5.70 -10.41 -12.32
C ALA A 68 -4.64 -11.53 -12.23
N LEU A 69 -5.02 -12.77 -12.51
CA LEU A 69 -4.09 -13.90 -12.57
C LEU A 69 -3.11 -13.76 -13.74
N LYS A 70 -3.57 -13.30 -14.91
CA LYS A 70 -2.69 -13.00 -16.04
C LYS A 70 -1.71 -11.87 -15.72
N GLU A 71 -2.19 -10.76 -15.14
CA GLU A 71 -1.34 -9.66 -14.73
C GLU A 71 -0.33 -10.09 -13.65
N ALA A 72 -0.76 -10.89 -12.69
CA ALA A 72 0.13 -11.45 -11.67
C ALA A 72 1.16 -12.41 -12.28
N GLN A 73 0.77 -13.22 -13.27
CA GLN A 73 1.66 -14.11 -14.00
C GLN A 73 2.66 -13.34 -14.86
N GLU A 74 2.24 -12.27 -15.54
CA GLU A 74 3.10 -11.38 -16.31
C GLU A 74 4.13 -10.71 -15.38
N LYS A 75 3.67 -10.10 -14.27
CA LYS A 75 4.58 -9.55 -13.26
C LYS A 75 5.51 -10.61 -12.70
N ALA A 76 5.02 -11.80 -12.38
CA ALA A 76 5.85 -12.89 -11.88
C ALA A 76 6.89 -13.34 -12.91
N SER A 77 6.55 -13.36 -14.20
CA SER A 77 7.52 -13.63 -15.27
C SER A 77 8.52 -12.50 -15.44
N GLU A 78 8.13 -11.23 -15.31
CA GLU A 78 9.06 -10.10 -15.29
C GLU A 78 9.99 -10.18 -14.08
N TYR A 79 9.51 -10.59 -12.90
CA TYR A 79 10.33 -10.82 -11.72
C TYR A 79 11.25 -12.03 -11.90
N ALA A 80 10.78 -13.12 -12.50
CA ALA A 80 11.59 -14.30 -12.80
C ALA A 80 12.68 -13.99 -13.85
N ASP A 81 12.38 -13.22 -14.89
CA ASP A 81 13.36 -12.73 -15.87
C ASP A 81 14.34 -11.72 -15.23
N ASN A 82 13.88 -10.95 -14.24
CA ASN A 82 14.76 -10.12 -13.42
C ASN A 82 15.57 -10.93 -12.41
N GLU A 83 15.12 -12.10 -11.94
CA GLU A 83 15.93 -13.04 -11.14
C GLU A 83 16.93 -13.81 -12.01
N ASP A 84 16.60 -14.18 -13.25
CA ASP A 84 17.58 -14.77 -14.18
C ASP A 84 18.59 -13.73 -14.68
N LYS A 85 18.24 -12.44 -14.67
CA LYS A 85 19.18 -11.31 -14.82
C LYS A 85 19.75 -10.80 -13.49
N GLY A 86 19.30 -11.33 -12.35
CA GLY A 86 19.42 -10.71 -11.02
C GLY A 86 19.70 -11.69 -9.88
N GLY A 87 20.06 -12.92 -10.17
CA GLY A 87 21.15 -13.57 -9.47
C GLY A 87 22.37 -12.72 -9.73
N LYS A 88 22.50 -11.59 -9.01
CA LYS A 88 23.69 -10.73 -9.03
C LYS A 88 24.82 -11.71 -8.93
N SER A 89 25.53 -11.90 -10.04
CA SER A 89 26.52 -12.96 -10.10
C SER A 89 27.46 -12.78 -8.92
N ARG A 90 28.04 -13.84 -8.38
CA ARG A 90 28.97 -13.74 -7.25
C ARG A 90 30.00 -12.62 -7.48
N GLN A 91 30.36 -12.38 -8.74
CA GLN A 91 31.21 -11.31 -9.25
C GLN A 91 30.58 -9.90 -9.18
N ALA A 92 29.29 -9.73 -9.47
CA ALA A 92 28.58 -8.47 -9.28
C ALA A 92 28.48 -8.10 -7.79
N VAL A 93 28.12 -9.08 -6.94
CA VAL A 93 28.07 -8.87 -5.48
C VAL A 93 29.45 -8.58 -4.91
N SER A 94 30.50 -9.28 -5.35
CA SER A 94 31.87 -9.00 -4.88
C SER A 94 32.33 -7.59 -5.25
N LYS A 95 32.03 -7.13 -6.47
CA LYS A 95 32.30 -5.75 -6.90
C LYS A 95 31.53 -4.73 -6.06
N GLU A 96 30.25 -4.97 -5.79
CA GLU A 96 29.46 -4.10 -4.89
C GLU A 96 30.10 -4.03 -3.49
N ILE A 97 30.50 -5.18 -2.92
CA ILE A 97 31.16 -5.25 -1.62
C ILE A 97 32.49 -4.47 -1.61
N GLU A 98 33.30 -4.59 -2.66
CA GLU A 98 34.56 -3.84 -2.78
C GLU A 98 34.32 -2.33 -2.87
N THR A 99 33.33 -1.89 -3.64
CA THR A 99 32.97 -0.47 -3.73
C THR A 99 32.43 0.07 -2.39
N LEU A 100 31.67 -0.74 -1.66
CA LEU A 100 31.17 -0.42 -0.32
C LEU A 100 32.33 -0.33 0.68
N ARG A 101 33.26 -1.28 0.65
CA ARG A 101 34.48 -1.23 1.47
C ARG A 101 35.30 0.03 1.18
N ALA A 102 35.50 0.38 -0.09
CA ALA A 102 36.20 1.60 -0.47
C ALA A 102 35.48 2.88 0.00
N ARG A 103 34.14 2.90 -0.03
CA ARG A 103 33.33 4.01 0.50
C ARG A 103 33.39 4.08 2.02
N LEU A 104 33.44 2.94 2.70
CA LEU A 104 33.55 2.87 4.16
C LEU A 104 34.94 3.26 4.65
N GLU A 105 36.02 2.81 3.99
CA GLU A 105 37.39 3.24 4.35
C GLU A 105 37.56 4.75 4.16
N LYS A 106 36.99 5.34 3.10
CA LYS A 106 36.91 6.81 2.92
C LYS A 106 36.14 7.52 4.04
N ARG A 107 35.17 6.84 4.68
CA ARG A 107 34.41 7.36 5.83
C ARG A 107 35.04 6.99 7.17
N LYS A 108 35.91 5.99 7.25
CA LYS A 108 36.50 5.48 8.50
C LYS A 108 37.50 6.46 9.11
N GLN A 109 37.95 7.45 8.33
CA GLN A 109 38.58 8.67 8.84
C GLN A 109 37.58 9.65 9.49
N LEU A 110 36.50 9.15 10.11
CA LEU A 110 35.44 9.98 10.71
C LEU A 110 35.89 10.80 11.93
N ARG A 111 37.13 10.64 12.38
CA ARG A 111 38.04 11.70 12.87
C ARG A 111 39.29 11.00 13.37
N GLN A 112 40.43 11.29 12.77
CA GLN A 112 41.69 11.03 13.45
C GLN A 112 41.66 11.88 14.73
N LEU A 113 41.84 11.23 15.89
CA LEU A 113 42.16 11.97 17.10
C LEU A 113 43.48 12.70 16.79
N PRO A 114 43.62 13.97 17.19
CA PRO A 114 44.85 14.68 16.91
C PRO A 114 46.00 13.99 17.63
N ASP A 115 47.13 13.87 16.92
CA ASP A 115 48.32 13.16 17.37
C ASP A 115 48.80 13.59 18.77
N SER A 116 48.48 14.82 19.20
CA SER A 116 48.81 15.32 20.55
C SER A 116 48.13 14.53 21.67
N VAL A 117 46.86 14.15 21.49
CA VAL A 117 46.11 13.37 22.49
C VAL A 117 46.54 11.91 22.48
N GLU A 118 46.89 11.37 21.31
CA GLU A 118 47.42 10.01 21.21
C GLU A 118 48.81 9.90 21.86
N ALA A 119 49.67 10.91 21.69
CA ALA A 119 50.97 10.99 22.36
C ALA A 119 50.82 11.10 23.88
N ALA A 120 49.99 12.03 24.38
CA ALA A 120 49.75 12.19 25.82
C ALA A 120 49.14 10.93 26.44
N ARG A 121 48.23 10.24 25.73
CA ARG A 121 47.72 8.92 26.14
C ARG A 121 48.85 7.89 26.22
N GLY A 122 49.75 7.87 25.24
CA GLY A 122 50.91 6.98 25.22
C GLY A 122 51.87 7.20 26.40
N GLU A 123 52.07 8.44 26.82
CA GLU A 123 52.90 8.80 27.98
C GLU A 123 52.27 8.34 29.30
N VAL A 124 50.95 8.54 29.48
CA VAL A 124 50.22 8.02 30.65
C VAL A 124 50.31 6.49 30.70
N VAL A 125 50.08 5.82 29.57
CA VAL A 125 50.14 4.35 29.50
C VAL A 125 51.56 3.86 29.79
N ARG A 126 52.59 4.56 29.30
CA ARG A 126 54.00 4.23 29.57
C ARG A 126 54.34 4.36 31.05
N CYS A 127 53.97 5.47 31.68
CA CYS A 127 54.20 5.67 33.11
C CYS A 127 53.48 4.62 33.95
N LEU A 128 52.22 4.30 33.62
CA LEU A 128 51.45 3.28 34.33
C LEU A 128 52.00 1.86 34.12
N MET A 129 52.59 1.55 32.96
CA MET A 129 53.29 0.28 32.73
C MET A 129 54.60 0.18 33.54
N GLU A 130 55.33 1.28 33.68
CA GLU A 130 56.55 1.35 34.50
C GLU A 130 56.24 1.32 36.01
N HIS A 131 55.09 1.85 36.41
CA HIS A 131 54.64 1.97 37.81
C HIS A 131 53.31 1.25 38.09
N ASP A 132 53.21 -0.02 37.70
CA ASP A 132 51.99 -0.86 37.78
C ASP A 132 51.33 -0.91 39.18
N ARG A 133 52.15 -0.86 40.25
CA ARG A 133 51.65 -0.89 41.64
C ARG A 133 51.58 0.49 42.32
N ARG A 134 51.94 1.57 41.62
CA ARG A 134 52.00 2.94 42.15
C ARG A 134 51.45 3.94 41.13
N PRO A 135 50.14 3.91 40.85
CA PRO A 135 49.52 4.81 39.87
C PRO A 135 49.60 6.29 40.26
N LEU A 136 49.85 6.60 41.55
CA LEU A 136 49.97 7.97 42.04
C LEU A 136 51.25 8.68 41.56
N ASP A 137 52.27 7.94 41.11
CA ASP A 137 53.53 8.55 40.62
C ASP A 137 53.33 9.20 39.23
N CYS A 138 52.31 8.77 38.49
CA CYS A 138 51.99 9.20 37.12
C CYS A 138 50.98 10.36 37.01
N TRP A 139 50.84 11.15 38.08
CA TRP A 139 49.81 12.19 38.15
C TRP A 139 50.07 13.34 37.17
N LYS A 140 51.32 13.65 36.84
CA LYS A 140 51.68 14.74 35.94
C LYS A 140 51.24 14.45 34.51
N GLU A 141 51.51 13.24 34.05
CA GLU A 141 51.16 12.73 32.73
C GLU A 141 49.64 12.71 32.57
N VAL A 142 48.92 12.32 33.63
CA VAL A 142 47.45 12.33 33.68
C VAL A 142 46.89 13.75 33.59
N GLU A 143 47.49 14.73 34.29
CA GLU A 143 47.05 16.13 34.20
C GLU A 143 47.30 16.71 32.80
N THR A 144 48.46 16.44 32.20
CA THR A 144 48.76 16.84 30.81
C THR A 144 47.77 16.24 29.82
N PHE A 145 47.41 14.96 29.97
CA PHE A 145 46.38 14.33 29.15
C PHE A 145 45.00 14.99 29.32
N LYS A 146 44.60 15.30 30.56
CA LYS A 146 43.32 16.00 30.84
C LYS A 146 43.28 17.39 30.21
N GLU A 147 44.37 18.13 30.22
CA GLU A 147 44.46 19.44 29.59
C GLU A 147 44.28 19.36 28.07
N GLU A 148 44.95 18.41 27.42
CA GLU A 148 44.82 18.19 25.97
C GLU A 148 43.40 17.74 25.58
N VAL A 149 42.77 16.85 26.37
CA VAL A 149 41.37 16.45 26.16
C VAL A 149 40.44 17.65 26.34
N ARG A 150 40.62 18.45 27.39
CA ARG A 150 39.81 19.66 27.63
C ARG A 150 39.93 20.66 26.48
N ARG A 151 41.11 20.77 25.86
CA ARG A 151 41.32 21.60 24.66
C ARG A 151 40.51 21.09 23.47
N LEU A 152 40.50 19.77 23.23
CA LEU A 152 39.69 19.17 22.17
C LEU A 152 38.19 19.30 22.43
N GLU A 153 37.75 19.10 23.67
CA GLU A 153 36.36 19.26 24.05
C GLU A 153 35.88 20.68 23.81
N LYS A 154 36.67 21.70 24.19
CA LYS A 154 36.36 23.10 23.89
C LYS A 154 36.19 23.36 22.39
N GLN A 155 37.14 22.89 21.57
CA GLN A 155 37.08 23.02 20.11
C GLN A 155 35.89 22.26 19.51
N TRP A 156 35.51 21.13 20.10
CA TRP A 156 34.36 20.35 19.69
C TRP A 156 33.05 21.05 20.02
N VAL A 157 32.90 21.53 21.26
CA VAL A 157 31.70 22.27 21.72
C VAL A 157 31.49 23.53 20.88
N GLU A 158 32.55 24.31 20.63
CA GLU A 158 32.46 25.52 19.79
C GLU A 158 31.98 25.20 18.36
N LYS A 159 32.42 24.06 17.79
CA LYS A 159 32.02 23.62 16.45
C LYS A 159 30.59 23.05 16.39
N VAL A 160 30.07 22.50 17.49
CA VAL A 160 28.73 21.87 17.52
C VAL A 160 27.64 22.87 17.89
N VAL A 161 27.98 23.91 18.66
CA VAL A 161 27.04 24.97 19.09
C VAL A 161 26.82 26.03 17.99
N ARG A 162 27.72 26.11 16.99
CA ARG A 162 27.61 27.02 15.85
C ARG A 162 27.07 26.32 14.60
#